data_AF-A0A8J2HRS5-F1
#
_entry.id   AF-A0A8J2HRS5-F1
#
_cell.length_a   1.000
_cell.length_b   1.000
_cell.length_c   1.000
_cell.angle_alpha   90.00
_cell.angle_beta   90.00
_cell.angle_gamma   90.00
#
_symmetry.space_group_name_H-M   'P 1'
#
loop_
_entity.id
_entity.type
_entity.pdbx_description
1 polymer ?
#
loop_
_entity_poly.entity_id
_entity_poly.type
_entity_poly.pdbx_seq_one_letter_code
_entity_poly.pdbx_strand_id
1 'polypeptide(L)'
;MEYNKLSESIDTVGYSGVCIGTERSQLLKNSLLVLGKENNFDKIYYWGRINGIERDYYIAYGHGKDYLRNQTYYYSFNCLDWLLLPKATKTDKVISSFLMNYFQGDPSVKTSAQVPDFFLSDGETSKKSIENGVTSCEIKEEDRLSATVDLINNDSIIIPRGSWIKHPSGDVGKNPAFTGLNLNECLELKSYLHARLPLRKSDMNLIKKQDYNNCALDFLDSIDMDLSKGKCI
;
A
#
# COMPACT_ATOMS: atom_id res chain seq x y z
N MET A 1 -9.00 -5.38 1.90
CA MET A 1 -10.14 -6.31 2.13
C MET A 1 -10.36 -7.16 0.89
N GLU A 2 -10.36 -8.49 1.00
CA GLU A 2 -10.58 -9.38 -0.16
C GLU A 2 -12.03 -9.29 -0.64
N TYR A 3 -12.26 -9.26 -1.96
CA TYR A 3 -13.60 -9.14 -2.56
C TYR A 3 -14.65 -10.10 -1.98
N ASN A 4 -14.30 -11.38 -1.81
CA ASN A 4 -15.24 -12.40 -1.30
C ASN A 4 -15.70 -12.13 0.14
N LYS A 5 -14.83 -11.52 0.95
CA LYS A 5 -15.07 -11.20 2.36
C LYS A 5 -15.36 -9.72 2.58
N LEU A 6 -15.66 -8.98 1.51
CA LEU A 6 -15.80 -7.53 1.58
C LEU A 6 -16.97 -7.13 2.48
N SER A 7 -18.11 -7.83 2.40
CA SER A 7 -19.26 -7.57 3.27
C SER A 7 -18.92 -7.75 4.75
N GLU A 8 -18.32 -8.91 5.10
CA GLU A 8 -17.90 -9.22 6.47
C GLU A 8 -16.86 -8.20 6.99
N SER A 9 -15.94 -7.79 6.13
CA SER A 9 -14.90 -6.82 6.47
C SER A 9 -15.48 -5.42 6.70
N ILE A 10 -16.45 -5.01 5.89
CA ILE A 10 -17.16 -3.74 6.05
C ILE A 10 -17.95 -3.72 7.35
N ASP A 11 -18.64 -4.81 7.69
CA ASP A 11 -19.40 -4.91 8.95
C ASP A 11 -18.46 -4.83 10.16
N THR A 12 -17.30 -5.50 10.08
CA THR A 12 -16.26 -5.46 11.11
C THR A 12 -15.72 -4.04 11.31
N VAL A 13 -15.45 -3.33 10.21
CA VAL A 13 -14.99 -1.94 10.24
C VAL A 13 -16.12 -0.96 10.63
N GLY A 14 -17.38 -1.34 10.42
CA GLY A 14 -18.54 -0.61 10.93
C GLY A 14 -18.50 -0.44 12.45
N TYR A 15 -18.01 -1.43 13.21
CA TYR A 15 -17.81 -1.31 14.66
C TYR A 15 -16.76 -0.24 15.04
N SER A 16 -15.82 0.07 14.13
CA SER A 16 -14.85 1.16 14.31
C SER A 16 -15.38 2.54 13.91
N GLY A 17 -16.67 2.64 13.55
CA GLY A 17 -17.34 3.90 13.20
C GLY A 17 -17.23 4.29 11.72
N VAL A 18 -16.60 3.46 10.88
CA VAL A 18 -16.51 3.67 9.44
C VAL A 18 -17.54 2.79 8.75
N CYS A 19 -18.69 3.38 8.41
CA CYS A 19 -19.80 2.67 7.76
C CYS A 19 -19.83 2.98 6.27
N ILE A 20 -19.91 1.94 5.44
CA ILE A 20 -20.24 2.05 4.01
C ILE A 20 -21.71 1.66 3.86
N GLY A 21 -22.51 2.49 3.19
CA GLY A 21 -23.91 2.16 2.93
C GLY A 21 -24.06 0.83 2.18
N THR A 22 -25.14 0.09 2.47
CA THR A 22 -25.41 -1.24 1.89
C THR A 22 -25.48 -1.22 0.37
N GLU A 23 -26.07 -0.18 -0.21
CA GLU A 23 -26.11 0.01 -1.67
C GLU A 23 -24.69 0.14 -2.25
N ARG A 24 -23.88 1.02 -1.66
CA ARG A 24 -22.49 1.23 -2.09
C ARG A 24 -21.64 -0.02 -1.90
N SER A 25 -21.86 -0.81 -0.85
CA SER A 25 -21.09 -2.04 -0.64
C SER A 25 -21.42 -3.12 -1.68
N GLN A 26 -22.69 -3.26 -2.08
CA GLN A 26 -23.08 -4.18 -3.16
C GLN A 26 -22.55 -3.72 -4.52
N LEU A 27 -22.62 -2.41 -4.78
CA LEU A 27 -22.09 -1.83 -6.00
C LEU A 27 -20.58 -2.02 -6.10
N LEU A 28 -19.85 -1.74 -5.01
CA LEU A 28 -18.40 -1.95 -4.91
C LEU A 28 -18.03 -3.43 -5.10
N LYS A 29 -18.83 -4.34 -4.52
CA LYS A 29 -18.68 -5.77 -4.75
C LYS A 29 -18.79 -6.05 -6.26
N ASN A 30 -19.91 -5.72 -6.89
CA ASN A 30 -20.11 -6.02 -8.31
C ASN A 30 -19.02 -5.42 -9.21
N SER A 31 -18.60 -4.17 -8.97
CA SER A 31 -17.56 -3.52 -9.76
C SER A 31 -16.20 -4.21 -9.63
N LEU A 32 -15.82 -4.64 -8.42
CA LEU A 32 -14.54 -5.32 -8.18
C LEU A 32 -14.51 -6.70 -8.86
N LEU A 33 -15.65 -7.41 -8.90
CA LEU A 33 -15.74 -8.68 -9.62
C LEU A 33 -15.51 -8.51 -11.13
N VAL A 34 -16.07 -7.44 -11.72
CA VAL A 34 -15.85 -7.11 -13.13
C VAL A 34 -14.38 -6.77 -13.37
N LEU A 35 -13.81 -5.88 -12.55
CA LEU A 35 -12.42 -5.45 -12.67
C LEU A 35 -11.43 -6.63 -12.56
N GLY A 36 -11.71 -7.58 -11.65
CA GLY A 36 -10.91 -8.79 -11.48
C GLY A 36 -10.90 -9.70 -12.71
N LYS A 37 -12.07 -9.86 -13.34
CA LYS A 37 -12.23 -10.68 -14.56
C LYS A 37 -11.57 -10.04 -15.79
N GLU A 38 -11.71 -8.73 -15.96
CA GLU A 38 -11.16 -8.02 -17.12
C GLU A 38 -9.63 -8.04 -17.16
N ASN A 39 -8.99 -7.95 -15.98
CA ASN A 39 -7.53 -7.88 -15.86
C ASN A 39 -6.87 -9.22 -15.51
N ASN A 40 -7.64 -10.31 -15.40
CA ASN A 40 -7.16 -11.65 -15.01
C ASN A 40 -6.33 -11.67 -13.71
N PHE A 41 -6.79 -10.94 -12.68
CA PHE A 41 -6.14 -10.97 -11.37
C PHE A 41 -6.44 -12.27 -10.63
N ASP A 42 -5.44 -12.81 -9.91
CA ASP A 42 -5.64 -13.95 -9.01
C ASP A 42 -6.57 -13.56 -7.85
N LYS A 43 -6.32 -12.38 -7.29
CA LYS A 43 -7.14 -11.81 -6.22
C LYS A 43 -7.21 -10.30 -6.33
N ILE A 44 -8.42 -9.78 -6.10
CA ILE A 44 -8.70 -8.36 -6.00
C ILE A 44 -9.07 -7.96 -4.57
N TYR A 45 -8.55 -6.82 -4.17
CA TYR A 45 -8.69 -6.27 -2.84
C TYR A 45 -9.19 -4.83 -2.93
N TYR A 46 -10.14 -4.50 -2.07
CA TYR A 46 -10.45 -3.11 -1.79
C TYR A 46 -9.42 -2.58 -0.79
N TRP A 47 -8.74 -1.49 -1.16
CA TRP A 47 -7.73 -0.84 -0.31
C TRP A 47 -8.40 0.01 0.76
N GLY A 48 -9.33 0.86 0.34
CA GLY A 48 -9.97 1.83 1.21
C GLY A 48 -10.41 3.08 0.45
N ARG A 49 -10.62 4.15 1.21
CA ARG A 49 -11.05 5.46 0.69
C ARG A 49 -10.15 6.56 1.23
N ILE A 50 -9.78 7.50 0.37
CA ILE A 50 -9.13 8.76 0.74
C ILE A 50 -10.15 9.88 0.57
N ASN A 51 -10.38 10.63 1.64
CA ASN A 51 -11.33 11.73 1.63
C ASN A 51 -10.71 12.98 0.97
N GLY A 52 -11.43 13.53 0.01
CA GLY A 52 -11.10 14.83 -0.61
C GLY A 52 -12.09 15.91 -0.20
N ILE A 53 -11.85 17.14 -0.64
CA ILE A 53 -12.72 18.29 -0.38
C ILE A 53 -14.00 18.19 -1.22
N GLU A 54 -13.85 17.98 -2.53
CA GLU A 54 -14.99 17.91 -3.46
C GLU A 54 -15.45 16.46 -3.69
N ARG A 55 -14.50 15.53 -3.83
CA ARG A 55 -14.76 14.11 -4.12
C ARG A 55 -13.83 13.21 -3.35
N ASP A 56 -14.36 12.05 -2.96
CA ASP A 56 -13.61 10.98 -2.33
C ASP A 56 -12.99 10.06 -3.39
N TYR A 57 -11.78 9.57 -3.11
CA TYR A 57 -11.11 8.56 -3.93
C TYR A 57 -11.29 7.18 -3.31
N TYR A 58 -11.91 6.26 -4.04
CA TYR A 58 -12.00 4.85 -3.68
C TYR A 58 -10.88 4.09 -4.37
N ILE A 59 -10.11 3.30 -3.62
CA ILE A 59 -8.93 2.62 -4.16
C ILE A 59 -9.13 1.11 -4.06
N ALA A 60 -8.79 0.44 -5.15
CA ALA A 60 -8.73 -1.00 -5.25
C ALA A 60 -7.37 -1.42 -5.78
N TYR A 61 -6.96 -2.65 -5.48
CA TYR A 61 -5.73 -3.20 -6.02
C TYR A 61 -5.86 -4.68 -6.31
N GLY A 62 -5.19 -5.11 -7.37
CA GLY A 62 -5.11 -6.50 -7.80
C GLY A 62 -3.68 -7.01 -7.69
N HIS A 63 -3.52 -8.27 -7.26
CA HIS A 63 -2.24 -8.96 -7.36
C HIS A 63 -2.18 -9.71 -8.70
N GLY A 64 -1.09 -9.50 -9.43
CA GLY A 64 -0.70 -10.37 -10.54
C GLY A 64 -0.05 -11.67 -10.04
N LYS A 65 0.77 -12.28 -10.91
CA LYS A 65 1.48 -13.54 -10.62
C LYS A 65 2.46 -13.44 -9.44
N ASP A 66 3.06 -12.27 -9.23
CA ASP A 66 3.96 -12.00 -8.11
C ASP A 66 3.31 -10.99 -7.18
N TYR A 67 3.09 -11.39 -5.94
CA TYR A 67 2.35 -10.61 -4.95
C TYR A 67 3.11 -9.35 -4.51
N LEU A 68 4.44 -9.32 -4.62
CA LEU A 68 5.22 -8.13 -4.25
C LEU A 68 5.39 -7.13 -5.39
N ARG A 69 5.77 -7.59 -6.59
CA ARG A 69 6.18 -6.68 -7.68
C ARG A 69 5.05 -6.30 -8.63
N ASN A 70 4.04 -7.15 -8.76
CA ASN A 70 2.97 -6.99 -9.75
C ASN A 70 1.66 -6.55 -9.09
N GLN A 71 1.73 -5.56 -8.22
CA GLN A 71 0.56 -4.89 -7.66
C GLN A 71 0.12 -3.79 -8.63
N THR A 72 -1.16 -3.80 -8.98
CA THR A 72 -1.77 -2.76 -9.81
C THR A 72 -2.87 -2.09 -9.00
N TYR A 73 -2.84 -0.76 -8.99
CA TYR A 73 -3.75 0.05 -8.21
C TYR A 73 -4.72 0.75 -9.15
N TYR A 74 -5.97 0.83 -8.72
CA TYR A 74 -7.05 1.50 -9.41
C TYR A 74 -7.74 2.46 -8.47
N TYR A 75 -8.21 3.58 -9.00
CA TYR A 75 -9.03 4.52 -8.26
C TYR A 75 -10.38 4.74 -8.94
N SER A 76 -11.39 5.12 -8.16
CA SER A 76 -12.73 5.45 -8.64
C SER A 76 -13.33 6.57 -7.80
N PHE A 77 -14.24 7.35 -8.38
CA PHE A 77 -15.05 8.34 -7.67
C PHE A 77 -16.45 7.81 -7.34
N ASN A 78 -16.97 6.92 -8.19
CA ASN A 78 -18.37 6.45 -8.15
C ASN A 78 -18.48 4.98 -7.73
N CYS A 79 -17.35 4.32 -7.42
CA CYS A 79 -17.25 2.89 -7.15
C CYS A 79 -17.70 1.98 -8.32
N LEU A 80 -17.88 2.53 -9.53
CA LEU A 80 -18.26 1.79 -10.74
C LEU A 80 -17.11 1.78 -11.74
N ASP A 81 -16.72 2.97 -12.16
CA ASP A 81 -15.68 3.18 -13.17
C ASP A 81 -14.31 3.23 -12.49
N TRP A 82 -13.44 2.29 -12.84
CA TRP A 82 -12.10 2.17 -12.28
C TRP A 82 -11.06 2.68 -13.26
N LEU A 83 -10.26 3.63 -12.82
CA LEU A 83 -9.15 4.21 -13.56
C LEU A 83 -7.84 3.64 -13.02
N LEU A 84 -6.89 3.34 -13.90
CA LEU A 84 -5.59 2.84 -13.51
C LEU A 84 -4.78 3.96 -12.85
N LEU A 85 -4.24 3.70 -11.66
CA LEU A 85 -3.36 4.63 -10.97
C LEU A 85 -1.94 4.53 -11.56
N PRO A 86 -1.27 5.65 -11.89
CA PRO A 86 0.12 5.62 -12.36
C PRO A 86 1.04 5.06 -11.27
N LYS A 87 2.20 4.53 -11.65
CA LYS A 87 3.18 4.03 -10.66
C LYS A 87 3.93 5.21 -10.05
N ALA A 88 3.92 5.33 -8.73
CA ALA A 88 4.61 6.39 -8.01
C ALA A 88 6.13 6.39 -8.25
N THR A 89 6.66 7.52 -8.71
CA THR A 89 8.11 7.75 -8.82
C THR A 89 8.72 8.03 -7.46
N LYS A 90 10.03 7.82 -7.29
CA LYS A 90 10.73 8.15 -6.04
C LYS A 90 10.63 9.64 -5.69
N THR A 91 10.70 10.51 -6.70
CA THR A 91 10.54 11.97 -6.57
C THR A 91 9.16 12.31 -6.03
N ASP A 92 8.11 11.70 -6.58
CA ASP A 92 6.71 11.97 -6.21
C ASP A 92 6.43 11.61 -4.74
N LYS A 93 7.07 10.54 -4.24
CA LYS A 93 7.00 10.15 -2.82
C LYS A 93 7.64 11.17 -1.90
N VAL A 94 8.83 11.67 -2.28
CA VAL A 94 9.51 12.71 -1.52
C VAL A 94 8.64 13.96 -1.48
N ILE A 95 8.18 14.44 -2.64
CA ILE A 95 7.32 15.63 -2.74
C ILE A 95 6.05 15.45 -1.91
N SER A 96 5.39 14.29 -2.02
CA SER A 96 4.16 13.99 -1.27
C SER A 96 4.36 13.98 0.24
N SER A 97 5.56 13.60 0.72
CA SER A 97 5.89 13.61 2.15
C SER A 97 6.01 15.03 2.73
N PHE A 98 6.30 16.03 1.90
CA PHE A 98 6.33 17.44 2.31
C PHE A 98 4.98 18.16 2.14
N LEU A 99 3.99 17.52 1.50
CA LEU A 99 2.68 18.11 1.24
C LEU A 99 1.67 17.78 2.35
N MET A 100 1.39 18.76 3.20
CA MET A 100 0.41 18.65 4.31
C MET A 100 -1.02 19.06 3.93
N ASN A 101 -1.26 19.43 2.67
CA ASN A 101 -2.56 19.93 2.21
C ASN A 101 -3.60 18.80 2.05
N TYR A 102 -4.90 19.14 2.02
CA TYR A 102 -5.94 18.17 1.68
C TYR A 102 -5.92 17.80 0.18
N PHE A 103 -6.61 16.73 -0.18
CA PHE A 103 -6.88 16.39 -1.59
C PHE A 103 -8.10 17.17 -2.07
N GLN A 104 -8.07 17.73 -3.29
CA GLN A 104 -9.21 18.49 -3.81
C GLN A 104 -10.32 17.56 -4.30
N GLY A 105 -9.96 16.43 -4.93
CA GLY A 105 -10.91 15.51 -5.57
C GLY A 105 -10.90 15.57 -7.11
N ASP A 106 -9.92 16.24 -7.71
CA ASP A 106 -9.68 16.24 -9.16
C ASP A 106 -8.23 15.81 -9.46
N PRO A 107 -8.02 14.70 -10.21
CA PRO A 107 -6.68 14.19 -10.58
C PRO A 107 -5.80 15.21 -11.31
N SER A 108 -6.41 16.20 -11.99
CA SER A 108 -5.71 17.15 -12.85
C SER A 108 -5.09 18.32 -12.09
N VAL A 109 -5.49 18.54 -10.83
CA VAL A 109 -5.03 19.66 -10.01
C VAL A 109 -3.53 19.51 -9.74
N LYS A 110 -2.79 20.61 -9.89
CA LYS A 110 -1.37 20.65 -9.57
C LYS A 110 -1.15 21.41 -8.27
N THR A 111 -0.38 20.81 -7.38
CA THR A 111 0.02 21.45 -6.12
C THR A 111 1.52 21.69 -6.13
N SER A 112 1.93 22.88 -5.72
CA SER A 112 3.35 23.21 -5.54
C SER A 112 3.80 22.87 -4.12
N ALA A 113 4.94 22.21 -4.00
CA ALA A 113 5.60 21.88 -2.74
C ALA A 113 6.98 22.52 -2.69
N GLN A 114 7.39 22.95 -1.50
CA GLN A 114 8.77 23.37 -1.24
C GLN A 114 9.54 22.18 -0.65
N VAL A 115 10.53 21.68 -1.40
CA VAL A 115 11.33 20.52 -1.01
C VAL A 115 12.79 20.93 -0.95
N PRO A 116 13.54 20.61 0.13
CA PRO A 116 14.97 20.85 0.17
C PRO A 116 15.70 20.04 -0.91
N ASP A 117 16.66 20.67 -1.58
CA ASP A 117 17.34 20.10 -2.76
C ASP A 117 18.03 18.76 -2.47
N PHE A 118 18.50 18.57 -1.23
CA PHE A 118 19.16 17.34 -0.78
C PHE A 118 18.31 16.07 -0.98
N PHE A 119 16.98 16.17 -0.90
CA PHE A 119 16.09 15.02 -1.03
C PHE A 119 15.71 14.69 -2.48
N LEU A 120 16.02 15.60 -3.41
CA LEU A 120 15.76 15.41 -4.83
C LEU A 120 17.01 14.78 -5.46
N SER A 121 16.99 13.47 -5.67
CA SER A 121 18.04 12.81 -6.46
C SER A 121 18.09 13.42 -7.87
N ASP A 122 19.29 13.58 -8.42
CA ASP A 122 19.70 14.42 -9.56
C ASP A 122 19.06 14.11 -10.95
N GLY A 123 17.95 13.36 -11.01
CA GLY A 123 17.52 12.66 -12.22
C GLY A 123 16.39 13.29 -13.04
N GLU A 124 15.25 13.69 -12.46
CA GLU A 124 14.03 13.83 -13.29
C GLU A 124 13.23 15.10 -12.98
N THR A 125 13.45 16.07 -13.88
CA THR A 125 12.54 17.08 -14.44
C THR A 125 11.19 17.35 -13.75
N SER A 126 11.17 18.44 -12.97
CA SER A 126 10.04 19.38 -12.92
C SER A 126 10.63 20.77 -12.66
N LYS A 127 10.11 21.79 -13.37
CA LYS A 127 10.66 23.15 -13.53
C LYS A 127 11.21 23.73 -12.22
N LYS A 128 12.54 23.78 -12.10
CA LYS A 128 13.24 24.23 -10.90
C LYS A 128 13.38 25.76 -10.91
N SER A 129 12.71 26.45 -10.00
CA SER A 129 13.14 27.77 -9.54
C SER A 129 13.89 27.56 -8.23
N ILE A 130 15.19 27.83 -8.24
CA ILE A 130 16.07 27.63 -7.08
C ILE A 130 16.12 28.95 -6.33
N GLU A 131 15.59 28.98 -5.11
CA GLU A 131 15.81 30.07 -4.16
C GLU A 131 16.30 29.46 -2.84
N ASN A 132 17.51 29.83 -2.42
CA ASN A 132 18.05 29.52 -1.09
C ASN A 132 18.08 28.02 -0.68
N GLY A 133 18.35 27.10 -1.62
CA GLY A 133 18.50 25.65 -1.34
C GLY A 133 17.18 24.89 -1.15
N VAL A 134 16.05 25.53 -1.49
CA VAL A 134 14.72 24.92 -1.53
C VAL A 134 14.22 24.98 -2.97
N THR A 135 13.86 23.83 -3.53
CA THR A 135 13.26 23.73 -4.87
C THR A 135 11.74 23.72 -4.75
N SER A 136 11.09 24.61 -5.50
CA SER A 136 9.65 24.51 -5.74
C SER A 136 9.38 23.42 -6.79
N CYS A 137 8.66 22.38 -6.39
CA CYS A 137 8.26 21.28 -7.26
C CYS A 137 6.74 21.30 -7.45
N GLU A 138 6.25 21.03 -8.66
CA GLU A 138 4.83 20.81 -8.92
C GLU A 138 4.56 19.33 -9.06
N ILE A 139 3.50 18.85 -8.40
CA ILE A 139 3.00 17.47 -8.55
C ILE A 139 1.52 17.51 -8.89
N LYS A 140 1.08 16.62 -9.79
CA LYS A 140 -0.35 16.42 -10.03
C LYS A 140 -0.99 15.66 -8.87
N GLU A 141 -2.26 15.91 -8.63
CA GLU A 141 -3.00 15.23 -7.58
C GLU A 141 -3.05 13.71 -7.81
N GLU A 142 -3.14 13.26 -9.06
CA GLU A 142 -3.07 11.84 -9.41
C GLU A 142 -1.73 11.18 -9.00
N ASP A 143 -0.61 11.83 -9.30
CA ASP A 143 0.73 11.33 -8.96
C ASP A 143 0.96 11.35 -7.44
N ARG A 144 0.45 12.41 -6.78
CA ARG A 144 0.44 12.53 -5.32
C ARG A 144 -0.40 11.44 -4.66
N LEU A 145 -1.55 11.11 -5.24
CA LEU A 145 -2.44 10.04 -4.77
C LEU A 145 -1.70 8.71 -4.83
N SER A 146 -1.06 8.40 -5.96
CA SER A 146 -0.25 7.19 -6.12
C SER A 146 0.89 7.11 -5.10
N ALA A 147 1.64 8.21 -4.94
CA ALA A 147 2.73 8.29 -3.98
C ALA A 147 2.25 8.09 -2.54
N THR A 148 1.11 8.69 -2.17
CA THR A 148 0.52 8.57 -0.83
C THR A 148 0.05 7.14 -0.57
N VAL A 149 -0.63 6.52 -1.52
CA VAL A 149 -1.07 5.12 -1.43
C VAL A 149 0.13 4.21 -1.26
N ASP A 150 1.19 4.39 -2.05
CA ASP A 150 2.38 3.57 -1.95
C ASP A 150 3.14 3.77 -0.62
N LEU A 151 3.22 5.01 -0.10
CA LEU A 151 3.79 5.26 1.23
C LEU A 151 3.02 4.54 2.33
N ILE A 152 1.68 4.64 2.32
CA ILE A 152 0.82 3.95 3.28
C ILE A 152 0.98 2.42 3.13
N ASN A 153 1.03 1.92 1.90
CA ASN A 153 1.18 0.48 1.64
C ASN A 153 2.46 -0.06 2.22
N ASN A 154 3.56 0.65 1.97
CA ASN A 154 4.86 0.28 2.48
C ASN A 154 4.85 0.20 4.00
N ASP A 155 4.17 1.11 4.70
CA ASP A 155 4.24 1.19 6.17
C ASP A 155 3.14 0.40 6.90
N SER A 156 2.00 0.14 6.27
CA SER A 156 0.79 -0.34 6.97
C SER A 156 0.30 -1.72 6.55
N ILE A 157 0.68 -2.25 5.38
CA ILE A 157 0.19 -3.55 4.96
C ILE A 157 0.98 -4.65 5.68
N ILE A 158 0.26 -5.43 6.49
CA ILE A 158 0.80 -6.55 7.25
C ILE A 158 0.17 -7.86 6.82
N ILE A 159 0.94 -8.94 6.94
CA ILE A 159 0.50 -10.30 6.69
C ILE A 159 0.94 -11.21 7.84
N PRO A 160 0.16 -12.26 8.14
CA PRO A 160 0.62 -13.26 9.10
C PRO A 160 1.80 -14.05 8.52
N ARG A 161 2.74 -14.41 9.38
CA ARG A 161 3.93 -15.18 9.03
C ARG A 161 3.56 -16.52 8.42
N GLY A 162 4.23 -16.88 7.34
CA GLY A 162 3.98 -18.12 6.60
C GLY A 162 2.78 -18.08 5.66
N SER A 163 2.00 -16.98 5.61
CA SER A 163 0.92 -16.83 4.63
C SER A 163 1.42 -16.65 3.20
N TRP A 164 2.59 -16.04 3.03
CA TRP A 164 3.29 -15.91 1.76
C TRP A 164 4.55 -16.77 1.77
N ILE A 165 4.89 -17.31 0.60
CA ILE A 165 6.10 -18.10 0.40
C ILE A 165 6.86 -17.57 -0.82
N LYS A 166 8.18 -17.52 -0.68
CA LYS A 166 9.07 -17.21 -1.79
C LYS A 166 9.41 -18.49 -2.55
N HIS A 167 9.07 -18.54 -3.83
CA HIS A 167 9.40 -19.66 -4.70
C HIS A 167 10.89 -19.62 -5.10
N PRO A 168 11.47 -20.76 -5.52
CA PRO A 168 12.84 -20.81 -6.04
C PRO A 168 13.08 -19.90 -7.25
N SER A 169 12.03 -19.58 -8.02
CA SER A 169 12.08 -18.61 -9.12
C SER A 169 12.33 -17.17 -8.64
N GLY A 170 12.12 -16.91 -7.35
CA GLY A 170 12.19 -15.58 -6.74
C GLY A 170 10.84 -14.86 -6.64
N ASP A 171 9.79 -15.41 -7.26
CA ASP A 171 8.42 -14.87 -7.16
C ASP A 171 7.82 -15.16 -5.78
N VAL A 172 6.92 -14.29 -5.33
CA VAL A 172 6.20 -14.46 -4.07
C VAL A 172 4.74 -14.79 -4.35
N GLY A 173 4.29 -15.89 -3.77
CA GLY A 173 2.91 -16.36 -3.89
C GLY A 173 2.31 -16.70 -2.53
N LYS A 174 1.00 -16.98 -2.54
CA LYS A 174 0.29 -17.47 -1.35
C LYS A 174 0.78 -18.87 -0.99
N ASN A 175 0.99 -19.13 0.30
CA ASN A 175 1.25 -20.46 0.81
C ASN A 175 -0.06 -21.26 0.95
N PRO A 176 -0.29 -22.35 0.19
CA PRO A 176 -1.49 -23.16 0.32
C PRO A 176 -1.53 -23.99 1.61
N ALA A 177 -0.38 -24.24 2.24
CA ALA A 177 -0.29 -24.99 3.50
C ALA A 177 -0.61 -24.13 4.74
N PHE A 178 -0.78 -22.82 4.57
CA PHE A 178 -1.08 -21.92 5.67
C PHE A 178 -2.55 -21.99 6.07
N THR A 179 -2.82 -22.46 7.28
CA THR A 179 -4.18 -22.63 7.85
C THR A 179 -4.56 -21.54 8.85
N GLY A 180 -3.66 -20.60 9.14
CA GLY A 180 -3.86 -19.56 10.14
C GLY A 180 -2.79 -19.61 11.23
N LEU A 181 -2.74 -18.56 12.06
CA LEU A 181 -1.91 -18.51 13.25
C LEU A 181 -2.67 -19.10 14.45
N ASN A 182 -1.92 -19.65 15.40
CA ASN A 182 -2.50 -20.06 16.69
C ASN A 182 -2.88 -18.85 17.53
N LEU A 183 -3.80 -19.03 18.48
CA LEU A 183 -4.30 -17.92 19.32
C LEU A 183 -3.19 -17.20 20.08
N ASN A 184 -2.18 -17.93 20.58
CA ASN A 184 -1.02 -17.33 21.24
C ASN A 184 -0.14 -16.53 20.26
N GLU A 185 0.03 -17.04 19.04
CA GLU A 185 0.84 -16.38 18.01
C GLU A 185 0.16 -15.13 17.49
N CYS A 186 -1.19 -15.12 17.41
CA CYS A 186 -1.97 -13.96 16.99
C CYS A 186 -1.75 -12.71 17.86
N LEU A 187 -1.37 -12.90 19.13
CA LEU A 187 -1.09 -11.81 20.07
C LEU A 187 0.34 -11.28 19.98
N GLU A 188 1.24 -12.01 19.31
CA GLU A 188 2.64 -11.64 19.23
C GLU A 188 2.93 -10.84 17.95
N LEU A 189 3.55 -9.67 18.08
CA LEU A 189 3.90 -8.81 16.95
C LEU A 189 4.86 -9.49 15.96
N LYS A 190 5.77 -10.34 16.45
CA LYS A 190 6.72 -11.10 15.62
C LYS A 190 6.04 -12.10 14.66
N SER A 191 4.77 -12.42 14.88
CA SER A 191 3.99 -13.30 14.01
C SER A 191 3.44 -12.59 12.79
N TYR A 192 3.63 -11.28 12.68
CA TYR A 192 3.19 -10.47 11.54
C TYR A 192 4.39 -9.85 10.84
N LEU A 193 4.32 -9.83 9.51
CA LEU A 193 5.37 -9.34 8.62
C LEU A 193 4.81 -8.23 7.73
N HIS A 194 5.66 -7.28 7.36
CA HIS A 194 5.37 -6.23 6.39
C HIS A 194 5.27 -6.81 4.98
N ALA A 195 4.18 -6.50 4.26
CA ALA A 195 3.92 -6.97 2.91
C ALA A 195 4.58 -6.10 1.83
N ARG A 196 5.85 -5.75 2.05
CA ARG A 196 6.69 -4.97 1.13
C ARG A 196 8.05 -5.63 0.93
N LEU A 197 8.82 -5.15 -0.03
CA LEU A 197 10.22 -5.55 -0.12
C LEU A 197 10.94 -5.17 1.18
N PRO A 198 11.80 -6.06 1.73
CA PRO A 198 12.50 -5.80 2.97
C PRO A 198 13.41 -4.58 2.80
N LEU A 199 13.29 -3.62 3.71
CA LEU A 199 14.10 -2.39 3.71
C LEU A 199 15.49 -2.66 4.28
N ARG A 200 15.56 -3.60 5.22
CA ARG A 200 16.83 -4.06 5.80
C ARG A 200 17.42 -5.13 4.90
N LYS A 201 18.75 -5.15 4.77
CA LYS A 201 19.43 -6.21 4.02
C LYS A 201 19.03 -7.57 4.59
N SER A 202 18.54 -8.46 3.73
CA SER A 202 18.11 -9.83 4.03
C SER A 202 19.07 -10.57 4.97
N ASP A 203 20.36 -10.30 4.82
CA ASP A 203 21.43 -10.97 5.56
C ASP A 203 21.32 -10.74 7.07
N MET A 204 20.82 -9.58 7.54
CA MET A 204 20.60 -9.34 8.97
C MET A 204 19.44 -10.14 9.57
N ASN A 205 18.40 -10.43 8.77
CA ASN A 205 17.26 -11.25 9.20
C ASN A 205 17.63 -12.74 9.19
N LEU A 206 18.50 -13.15 8.25
CA LEU A 206 19.00 -14.52 8.08
C LEU A 206 20.03 -14.90 9.14
N ILE A 207 20.97 -14.00 9.49
CA ILE A 207 22.04 -14.28 10.46
C ILE A 207 21.49 -14.43 11.89
N LYS A 208 20.39 -13.75 12.22
CA LYS A 208 19.79 -13.79 13.58
C LYS A 208 19.03 -15.07 13.87
N LYS A 209 18.71 -15.90 12.88
CA LYS A 209 17.96 -17.15 13.05
C LYS A 209 18.85 -18.32 12.64
N GLN A 210 19.22 -19.17 13.59
CA GLN A 210 20.11 -20.32 13.41
C GLN A 210 19.59 -21.36 12.39
N ASP A 211 18.32 -21.25 11.99
CA ASP A 211 17.67 -22.17 11.05
C ASP A 211 17.68 -21.60 9.63
N TYR A 212 18.75 -21.88 8.88
CA TYR A 212 18.90 -21.59 7.44
C TYR A 212 17.76 -22.16 6.56
N ASN A 213 16.91 -23.04 7.11
CA ASN A 213 15.85 -23.73 6.40
C ASN A 213 14.57 -22.89 6.19
N ASN A 214 14.43 -21.73 6.83
CA ASN A 214 13.21 -20.92 6.77
C ASN A 214 13.30 -19.70 5.83
N CYS A 215 14.31 -19.61 4.97
CA CYS A 215 14.52 -18.49 4.03
C CYS A 215 13.34 -18.26 3.07
N ALA A 216 12.57 -19.30 2.76
CA ALA A 216 11.39 -19.21 1.90
C ALA A 216 10.17 -18.59 2.61
N LEU A 217 10.14 -18.64 3.94
CA LEU A 217 9.03 -18.16 4.79
C LEU A 217 9.36 -16.82 5.47
N ASP A 218 10.62 -16.62 5.86
CA ASP A 218 11.09 -15.48 6.64
C ASP A 218 11.92 -14.50 5.78
N PHE A 219 11.41 -14.14 4.59
CA PHE A 219 12.08 -13.23 3.67
C PHE A 219 11.65 -11.76 3.82
N LEU A 220 10.66 -11.48 4.66
CA LEU A 220 10.08 -10.15 4.91
C LEU A 220 10.50 -9.60 6.29
N ASP A 221 10.30 -8.30 6.48
CA ASP A 221 10.57 -7.62 7.75
C ASP A 221 9.41 -7.84 8.74
N SER A 222 9.75 -8.14 10.00
CA SER A 222 8.78 -8.28 11.09
C SER A 222 8.34 -6.92 11.63
N ILE A 223 7.06 -6.77 11.99
CA ILE A 223 6.52 -5.51 12.53
C ILE A 223 7.04 -5.19 13.94
N ASP A 224 7.47 -6.20 14.70
CA ASP A 224 8.09 -6.03 16.02
C ASP A 224 9.37 -5.18 15.96
N MET A 225 9.97 -5.09 14.77
CA MET A 225 11.17 -4.32 14.53
C MET A 225 10.90 -2.86 14.16
N ASP A 226 9.63 -2.47 14.05
CA ASP A 226 9.27 -1.07 13.82
C ASP A 226 9.64 -0.25 15.05
N LEU A 227 10.19 0.94 14.80
CA LEU A 227 10.65 1.82 15.85
C LEU A 227 9.45 2.24 16.71
N SER A 228 9.41 1.80 17.97
CA SER A 228 8.61 2.49 18.97
C SER A 228 9.24 3.88 19.17
N LYS A 229 8.71 4.89 18.47
CA LYS A 229 8.96 6.30 18.81
C LYS A 229 8.23 6.56 20.14
N GLY A 230 8.80 6.04 21.21
CA GLY A 230 8.16 5.89 22.51
C GLY A 230 9.16 5.81 23.66
N LYS A 231 10.15 6.71 23.66
CA LYS A 231 10.53 7.40 24.90
C LYS A 231 10.14 8.85 24.74
N CYS A 232 8.84 9.13 24.90
CA CYS A 232 8.42 10.45 25.35
C CYS A 232 8.75 10.50 26.85
N ILE A 233 9.79 11.27 27.18
CA ILE A 233 10.08 11.72 28.55
C ILE A 233 9.42 13.08 28.70
#